data_AF-A0A529M266-F1
#
_entry.id   AF-A0A529M266-F1
#
_cell.length_a   1.000
_cell.length_b   1.000
_cell.length_c   1.000
_cell.angle_alpha   90.00
_cell.angle_beta   90.00
_cell.angle_gamma   90.00
#
_symmetry.space_group_name_H-M   'P 1'
#
loop_
_entity.id
_entity.type
_entity.pdbx_description
1 polymer ?
#
loop_
_entity_poly.entity_id
_entity_poly.type
_entity_poly.pdbx_seq_one_letter_code
_entity_poly.pdbx_strand_id
1 'polypeptide(L)'
;YLSNVLFALNGNWDPWQLAHLWSLSVEEQFYLFWPLLIVLSPRQTLIPTLIGVILAAVAFRAAIMFYLPEGPARYVLTPAAFDALGAGALLAAIEASNRLTDVLRWRLAIASVAAIAIVAVSFTLQAAMFNFVLGDFLTVVPLVAVVCWASAGAKGLIKRLAENSVVRYLGRISYGIYLYHFPALAVVF
;
A
#
# COMPACT_ATOMS: atom_id res chain seq x y z
N TYR A 1 -16.41 -6.93 1.67
CA TYR A 1 -15.87 -8.10 0.94
C TYR A 1 -15.79 -7.96 -0.57
N LEU A 2 -16.81 -7.51 -1.32
CA LEU A 2 -16.75 -7.42 -2.81
C LEU A 2 -17.06 -6.03 -3.40
N SER A 3 -17.02 -4.96 -2.59
CA SER A 3 -17.28 -3.60 -3.09
C SER A 3 -16.31 -3.19 -4.20
N ASN A 4 -15.05 -3.62 -4.10
CA ASN A 4 -14.05 -3.34 -5.13
C ASN A 4 -14.37 -4.02 -6.47
N VAL A 5 -14.89 -5.25 -6.44
CA VAL A 5 -15.35 -5.96 -7.65
C VAL A 5 -16.58 -5.27 -8.25
N LEU A 6 -17.51 -4.81 -7.40
CA LEU A 6 -18.67 -4.05 -7.85
C LEU A 6 -18.27 -2.79 -8.64
N PHE A 7 -17.36 -1.97 -8.11
CA PHE A 7 -16.90 -0.76 -8.81
C PHE A 7 -16.10 -1.08 -10.09
N ALA A 8 -15.34 -2.18 -10.09
CA ALA A 8 -14.65 -2.64 -11.29
C ALA A 8 -15.64 -3.05 -12.40
N LEU A 9 -16.72 -3.75 -12.06
CA LEU A 9 -17.73 -4.21 -13.01
C LEU A 9 -18.66 -3.07 -13.48
N ASN A 10 -19.03 -2.16 -12.59
CA ASN A 10 -19.87 -1.01 -12.93
C ASN A 10 -19.13 0.01 -13.83
N GLY A 11 -17.80 0.02 -13.79
CA GLY A 11 -16.99 0.96 -14.56
C GLY A 11 -17.09 2.41 -14.06
N ASN A 12 -17.72 2.64 -12.91
CA ASN A 12 -17.91 3.94 -12.29
C ASN A 12 -17.85 3.83 -10.76
N TRP A 13 -17.89 4.97 -10.08
CA TRP A 13 -17.82 5.05 -8.62
C TRP A 13 -19.19 5.11 -7.94
N ASP A 14 -20.27 4.71 -8.60
CA ASP A 14 -21.63 4.79 -8.04
C ASP A 14 -21.94 3.55 -7.17
N PRO A 15 -22.40 3.68 -5.90
CA PRO A 15 -22.58 4.93 -5.12
C PRO A 15 -21.28 5.51 -4.57
N TRP A 16 -21.02 6.78 -4.86
CA TRP A 16 -19.76 7.45 -4.52
C TRP A 16 -19.54 7.59 -3.01
N GLN A 17 -20.62 7.59 -2.24
CA GLN A 17 -20.65 7.63 -0.79
C GLN A 17 -19.99 6.40 -0.15
N LEU A 18 -19.93 5.30 -0.90
CA LEU A 18 -19.34 4.04 -0.46
C LEU A 18 -18.11 3.66 -1.30
N ALA A 19 -17.67 4.54 -2.20
CA ALA A 19 -16.57 4.29 -3.11
C ALA A 19 -15.32 3.85 -2.35
N HIS A 20 -14.93 4.58 -1.30
CA HIS A 20 -13.74 4.31 -0.49
C HIS A 20 -13.72 2.92 0.17
N LEU A 21 -14.86 2.25 0.32
CA LEU A 21 -14.91 0.89 0.87
C LEU A 21 -14.26 -0.17 -0.03
N TRP A 22 -13.84 0.18 -1.25
CA TRP A 22 -13.06 -0.72 -2.10
C TRP A 22 -11.77 -1.18 -1.40
N SER A 23 -11.09 -0.26 -0.69
CA SER A 23 -9.83 -0.55 0.01
C SER A 23 -10.05 -1.51 1.17
N LEU A 24 -11.17 -1.36 1.90
CA LEU A 24 -11.58 -2.27 2.96
C LEU A 24 -11.80 -3.69 2.43
N SER A 25 -12.49 -3.82 1.30
CA SER A 25 -12.67 -5.15 0.68
C SER A 25 -11.33 -5.76 0.24
N VAL A 26 -10.40 -4.95 -0.26
CA VAL A 26 -9.04 -5.40 -0.61
C VAL A 26 -8.27 -5.87 0.62
N GLU A 27 -8.35 -5.13 1.74
CA GLU A 27 -7.74 -5.53 3.02
C GLU A 27 -8.32 -6.86 3.51
N GLU A 28 -9.65 -7.02 3.53
CA GLU A 28 -10.31 -8.26 3.94
C GLU A 28 -9.87 -9.45 3.07
N GLN A 29 -9.81 -9.27 1.75
CA GLN A 29 -9.36 -10.31 0.81
C GLN A 29 -7.89 -10.66 1.02
N PHE A 30 -7.05 -9.66 1.28
CA PHE A 30 -5.66 -9.88 1.66
C PHE A 30 -5.59 -10.73 2.93
N TYR A 31 -6.32 -10.37 3.99
CA TYR A 31 -6.30 -11.12 5.25
C TYR A 31 -6.86 -12.55 5.14
N LEU A 32 -7.68 -12.85 4.15
CA LEU A 32 -8.10 -14.21 3.84
C LEU A 32 -7.00 -15.00 3.10
N PHE A 33 -6.34 -14.38 2.12
CA PHE A 33 -5.33 -15.03 1.29
C PHE A 33 -3.97 -15.18 2.00
N TRP A 34 -3.56 -14.17 2.75
CA TRP A 34 -2.21 -14.05 3.31
C TRP A 34 -1.83 -15.15 4.30
N PRO A 35 -2.70 -15.57 5.24
CA PRO A 35 -2.40 -16.67 6.15
C PRO A 35 -2.14 -17.97 5.41
N LEU A 36 -2.93 -18.25 4.37
CA LEU A 36 -2.75 -19.44 3.52
C LEU A 36 -1.41 -19.38 2.80
N LEU A 37 -1.05 -18.24 2.22
CA LEU A 37 0.25 -18.06 1.57
C LEU A 37 1.41 -18.32 2.53
N ILE A 38 1.34 -17.79 3.75
CA ILE A 38 2.40 -17.97 4.76
C ILE A 38 2.50 -19.42 5.21
N VAL A 39 1.36 -20.08 5.48
CA VAL A 39 1.34 -21.48 5.95
C VAL A 39 1.81 -22.45 4.85
N LEU A 40 1.44 -22.19 3.59
CA LEU A 40 1.81 -23.03 2.46
C LEU A 40 3.24 -22.77 1.96
N SER A 41 3.85 -21.64 2.33
CA SER A 41 5.22 -21.30 1.94
C SER A 41 6.23 -21.85 2.96
N PRO A 42 7.14 -22.75 2.55
CA PRO A 42 8.29 -23.10 3.38
C PRO A 42 9.06 -21.86 3.83
N ARG A 43 9.58 -21.86 5.07
CA ARG A 43 10.36 -20.74 5.63
C ARG A 43 11.50 -20.27 4.72
N GLN A 44 12.12 -21.20 3.99
CA GLN A 44 13.26 -20.94 3.09
C GLN A 44 12.83 -20.21 1.80
N THR A 45 11.58 -20.42 1.35
CA THR A 45 11.04 -19.83 0.12
C THR A 45 10.12 -18.66 0.39
N LEU A 46 9.76 -18.37 1.65
CA LEU A 46 8.83 -17.29 2.01
C LEU A 46 9.24 -15.95 1.41
N ILE A 47 10.49 -15.51 1.59
CA ILE A 47 10.98 -14.25 1.01
C ILE A 47 10.89 -14.25 -0.53
N PRO A 48 11.42 -15.26 -1.26
CA PRO A 48 11.21 -15.38 -2.70
C PRO A 48 9.73 -15.37 -3.12
N THR A 49 8.85 -16.07 -2.40
CA THR A 49 7.41 -16.08 -2.68
C THR A 49 6.81 -14.68 -2.55
N LEU A 50 7.13 -13.96 -1.47
CA LEU A 50 6.65 -12.59 -1.25
C LEU A 50 7.13 -11.64 -2.35
N ILE A 51 8.40 -11.75 -2.76
CA ILE A 51 8.93 -10.99 -3.90
C ILE A 51 8.17 -11.35 -5.19
N GLY A 52 7.91 -12.64 -5.42
CA GLY A 52 7.12 -13.10 -6.57
C GLY A 52 5.71 -12.52 -6.60
N VAL A 53 5.02 -12.46 -5.45
CA VAL A 53 3.70 -11.83 -5.32
C VAL A 53 3.75 -10.34 -5.63
N ILE A 54 4.74 -9.62 -5.10
CA ILE A 54 4.91 -8.19 -5.36
C ILE A 54 5.16 -7.94 -6.86
N LEU A 55 6.04 -8.73 -7.48
CA LEU A 55 6.32 -8.61 -8.92
C LEU A 55 5.08 -8.96 -9.76
N ALA A 56 4.32 -9.98 -9.36
CA ALA A 56 3.06 -10.35 -10.00
C ALA A 56 2.01 -9.23 -9.88
N ALA A 57 1.95 -8.54 -8.74
CA ALA A 57 1.07 -7.40 -8.53
C ALA A 57 1.42 -6.22 -9.46
N VAL A 58 2.71 -5.89 -9.59
CA VAL A 58 3.18 -4.85 -10.53
C VAL A 58 2.91 -5.25 -11.97
N ALA A 59 3.16 -6.50 -12.34
CA ALA A 59 2.86 -7.02 -13.67
C ALA A 59 1.35 -7.00 -13.97
N PHE A 60 0.51 -7.35 -12.99
CA PHE A 60 -0.94 -7.26 -13.09
C PHE A 60 -1.40 -5.82 -13.31
N ARG A 61 -0.84 -4.85 -12.57
CA ARG A 61 -1.13 -3.43 -12.76
C ARG A 61 -0.78 -2.96 -14.17
N ALA A 62 0.38 -3.39 -14.69
CA ALA A 62 0.78 -3.11 -16.07
C ALA A 62 -0.17 -3.72 -17.10
N ALA A 63 -0.60 -4.97 -16.90
CA ALA A 63 -1.54 -5.64 -17.78
C ALA A 63 -2.91 -4.96 -17.75
N ILE A 64 -3.45 -4.66 -16.57
CA ILE A 64 -4.74 -3.96 -16.43
C ILE A 64 -4.69 -2.59 -17.10
N MET A 65 -3.61 -1.82 -16.95
CA MET A 65 -3.46 -0.53 -17.63
C MET A 65 -3.54 -0.66 -19.15
N PHE A 66 -3.05 -1.77 -19.70
CA PHE A 66 -3.08 -2.02 -21.14
C PHE A 66 -4.46 -2.49 -21.64
N TYR A 67 -5.14 -3.37 -20.89
CA TYR A 67 -6.43 -3.95 -21.32
C TYR A 67 -7.66 -3.14 -20.89
N LEU A 68 -7.58 -2.46 -19.76
CA LEU A 68 -8.65 -1.67 -19.14
C LEU A 68 -8.06 -0.30 -18.74
N PRO A 69 -7.70 0.54 -19.73
CA PRO A 69 -7.03 1.81 -19.46
C PRO A 69 -7.92 2.79 -18.70
N GLU A 70 -9.24 2.63 -18.71
CA GLU A 70 -10.19 3.55 -18.09
C GLU A 70 -11.02 2.89 -16.99
N GLY A 71 -11.53 3.74 -16.09
CA GLY A 71 -12.45 3.35 -15.03
C GLY A 71 -11.79 2.86 -13.73
N PRO A 72 -12.60 2.47 -12.73
CA PRO A 72 -12.12 2.11 -11.39
C PRO A 72 -11.31 0.82 -11.36
N ALA A 73 -11.55 -0.11 -12.29
CA ALA A 73 -10.94 -1.45 -12.32
C ALA A 73 -9.40 -1.40 -12.20
N ARG A 74 -8.77 -0.37 -12.76
CA ARG A 74 -7.33 -0.17 -12.68
C ARG A 74 -6.83 0.04 -11.25
N TYR A 75 -7.62 0.66 -10.38
CA TYR A 75 -7.24 0.96 -9.00
C TYR A 75 -7.72 -0.07 -7.97
N VAL A 76 -8.93 -0.60 -8.17
CA VAL A 76 -9.66 -1.29 -7.10
C VAL A 76 -9.42 -2.80 -7.06
N LEU A 77 -8.90 -3.38 -8.14
CA LEU A 77 -8.69 -4.82 -8.21
C LEU A 77 -7.56 -5.27 -7.28
N THR A 78 -7.87 -6.25 -6.45
CA THR A 78 -7.04 -6.74 -5.35
C THR A 78 -5.61 -7.09 -5.72
N PRO A 79 -5.33 -7.79 -6.85
CA PRO A 79 -3.96 -8.11 -7.20
C PRO A 79 -3.11 -6.85 -7.45
N ALA A 80 -3.70 -5.72 -7.82
CA ALA A 80 -2.99 -4.46 -8.01
C ALA A 80 -2.56 -3.81 -6.68
N ALA A 81 -3.10 -4.23 -5.53
CA ALA A 81 -2.73 -3.69 -4.21
C ALA A 81 -1.77 -4.59 -3.41
N PHE A 82 -1.48 -5.79 -3.92
CA PHE A 82 -0.65 -6.79 -3.25
C PHE A 82 0.84 -6.41 -3.19
N ASP A 83 1.29 -5.44 -3.99
CA ASP A 83 2.65 -4.91 -3.88
C ASP A 83 2.86 -4.12 -2.58
N ALA A 84 1.94 -3.23 -2.21
CA ALA A 84 2.04 -2.43 -0.99
C ALA A 84 1.91 -3.28 0.28
N LEU A 85 0.86 -4.11 0.34
CA LEU A 85 0.63 -5.00 1.49
C LEU A 85 1.72 -6.09 1.57
N GLY A 86 2.12 -6.62 0.41
CA GLY A 86 3.20 -7.60 0.29
C GLY A 86 4.56 -7.03 0.70
N ALA A 87 4.85 -5.76 0.41
CA ALA A 87 6.09 -5.12 0.84
C ALA A 87 6.17 -4.96 2.37
N GLY A 88 5.06 -4.66 3.05
CA GLY A 88 5.01 -4.65 4.51
C GLY A 88 5.27 -6.03 5.11
N ALA A 89 4.68 -7.08 4.53
CA ALA A 89 4.94 -8.46 4.94
C ALA A 89 6.38 -8.92 4.63
N LEU A 90 6.95 -8.50 3.50
CA LEU A 90 8.34 -8.76 3.15
C LEU A 90 9.29 -8.11 4.16
N LEU A 91 9.02 -6.86 4.55
CA LEU A 91 9.77 -6.19 5.61
C LEU A 91 9.72 -6.99 6.91
N ALA A 92 8.53 -7.45 7.32
CA ALA A 92 8.36 -8.27 8.52
C ALA A 92 9.12 -9.61 8.42
N ALA A 93 9.12 -10.26 7.25
CA ALA A 93 9.86 -11.52 7.04
C ALA A 93 11.39 -11.33 7.08
N ILE A 94 11.90 -10.22 6.53
CA ILE A 94 13.33 -9.85 6.60
C ILE A 94 13.73 -9.56 8.04
N GLU A 95 12.90 -8.82 8.78
CA GLU A 95 13.11 -8.51 10.19
C GLU A 95 13.10 -9.78 11.06
N ALA A 96 12.11 -10.66 10.87
CA ALA A 96 12.01 -11.94 11.57
C ALA A 96 13.20 -12.89 11.27
N SER A 97 13.85 -12.72 10.11
CA SER A 97 15.06 -13.46 9.73
C SER A 97 16.35 -12.83 10.26
N ASN A 98 16.28 -11.75 11.07
CA ASN A 98 17.41 -10.95 11.52
C ASN A 98 18.29 -10.41 10.38
N ARG A 99 17.70 -10.19 9.20
CA ARG A 99 18.42 -9.66 8.01
C ARG A 99 18.32 -8.14 7.89
N LEU A 100 17.52 -7.50 8.75
CA LEU A 100 17.30 -6.06 8.72
C LEU A 100 18.41 -5.30 9.46
N THR A 101 19.51 -5.02 8.77
CA THR A 101 20.66 -4.28 9.30
C THR A 101 20.48 -2.76 9.19
N ASP A 102 21.25 -1.98 9.96
CA ASP A 102 21.27 -0.51 9.86
C ASP A 102 21.65 -0.03 8.45
N VAL A 103 22.54 -0.76 7.77
CA VAL A 103 22.90 -0.48 6.37
C VAL A 103 21.67 -0.60 5.46
N LEU A 104 20.84 -1.63 5.65
CA LEU A 104 19.62 -1.80 4.87
C LEU A 104 18.58 -0.70 5.20
N ARG A 105 18.46 -0.29 6.47
CA ARG A 105 17.59 0.82 6.90
C ARG A 105 17.96 2.13 6.21
N TRP A 106 19.26 2.45 6.15
CA TRP A 106 19.76 3.64 5.45
C TRP A 106 19.61 3.55 3.94
N ARG A 107 19.87 2.38 3.34
CA ARG A 107 19.61 2.14 1.91
C ARG A 107 18.14 2.37 1.55
N LEU A 108 17.21 1.91 2.39
CA LEU A 108 15.77 2.17 2.21
C LEU A 108 15.45 3.66 2.33
N ALA A 109 16.04 4.38 3.28
CA ALA A 109 15.84 5.83 3.42
C ALA A 109 16.35 6.60 2.19
N ILE A 110 17.54 6.26 1.68
CA ILE A 110 18.10 6.88 0.46
C ILE A 110 17.23 6.53 -0.75
N ALA A 111 16.85 5.26 -0.90
CA ALA A 111 15.96 4.81 -1.97
C ALA A 111 14.60 5.53 -1.92
N SER A 112 14.10 5.88 -0.72
CA SER A 112 12.86 6.64 -0.55
C SER A 112 12.97 8.04 -1.12
N VAL A 113 14.09 8.74 -0.88
CA VAL A 113 14.34 10.08 -1.45
C VAL A 113 14.39 10.00 -2.98
N ALA A 114 15.10 9.00 -3.52
CA ALA A 114 15.17 8.78 -4.97
C ALA A 114 13.79 8.45 -5.56
N ALA A 115 13.02 7.57 -4.91
CA ALA A 115 11.66 7.20 -5.33
C ALA A 115 10.72 8.42 -5.35
N ILE A 116 10.73 9.24 -4.30
CA ILE A 116 9.94 10.47 -4.23
C ILE A 116 10.34 11.43 -5.35
N ALA A 117 11.64 11.62 -5.60
CA ALA A 117 12.13 12.49 -6.66
C ALA A 117 11.72 12.00 -8.05
N ILE A 118 11.84 10.69 -8.31
CA ILE A 118 11.42 10.08 -9.58
C ILE A 118 9.92 10.27 -9.80
N VAL A 119 9.10 9.99 -8.79
CA VAL A 119 7.64 10.17 -8.85
C VAL A 119 7.29 11.64 -9.07
N ALA A 120 7.95 12.57 -8.36
CA ALA A 120 7.70 14.00 -8.55
C ALA A 120 8.02 14.45 -9.99
N VAL A 121 9.15 14.02 -10.55
CA VAL A 121 9.53 14.32 -11.95
C VAL A 121 8.58 13.67 -12.94
N SER A 122 8.11 12.45 -12.70
CA SER A 122 7.18 11.79 -13.62
C SER A 122 5.80 12.45 -13.64
N PHE A 123 5.38 13.11 -12.55
CA PHE A 123 4.21 13.99 -12.55
C PHE A 123 4.44 15.27 -13.37
N THR A 124 5.63 15.90 -13.28
CA THR A 124 5.92 17.10 -14.10
C THR A 124 6.00 16.79 -15.59
N LEU A 125 6.47 15.59 -15.94
CA LEU A 125 6.52 15.08 -17.32
C LEU A 125 5.20 14.50 -17.83
N GLN A 126 4.14 14.49 -17.00
CA GLN A 126 2.83 13.92 -17.34
C GLN A 126 2.91 12.46 -17.83
N ALA A 127 3.84 11.67 -17.29
CA ALA A 127 4.07 10.29 -17.69
C ALA A 127 3.01 9.33 -17.11
N ALA A 128 1.76 9.45 -17.56
CA ALA A 128 0.59 8.76 -16.97
C ALA A 128 0.78 7.24 -16.80
N MET A 129 1.26 6.55 -17.85
CA MET A 129 1.54 5.11 -17.80
C MET A 129 2.58 4.76 -16.74
N PHE A 130 3.66 5.55 -16.67
CA PHE A 130 4.71 5.35 -15.68
C PHE A 130 4.15 5.58 -14.27
N ASN A 131 3.46 6.69 -14.05
CA ASN A 131 2.88 7.07 -12.75
C ASN A 131 1.96 5.98 -12.23
N PHE A 132 1.10 5.45 -13.08
CA PHE A 132 0.15 4.43 -12.71
C PHE A 132 0.82 3.10 -12.34
N VAL A 133 1.78 2.62 -13.14
CA VAL A 133 2.39 1.30 -12.89
C VAL A 133 3.52 1.40 -11.88
N LEU A 134 4.57 2.15 -12.24
CA LEU A 134 5.82 2.25 -11.50
C LEU A 134 5.78 3.36 -10.46
N GLY A 135 5.06 4.45 -10.70
CA GLY A 135 4.92 5.53 -9.73
C GLY A 135 4.27 5.02 -8.44
N ASP A 136 3.09 4.39 -8.55
CA ASP A 136 2.40 3.77 -7.43
C ASP A 136 3.29 2.77 -6.69
N PHE A 137 3.99 1.88 -7.40
CA PHE A 137 4.94 0.95 -6.78
C PHE A 137 6.10 1.66 -6.06
N LEU A 138 6.67 2.70 -6.67
CA LEU A 138 7.76 3.48 -6.07
C LEU A 138 7.32 4.21 -4.80
N THR A 139 6.04 4.61 -4.69
CA THR A 139 5.51 5.21 -3.45
C THR A 139 5.46 4.23 -2.28
N VAL A 140 5.53 2.91 -2.52
CA VAL A 140 5.62 1.91 -1.45
C VAL A 140 6.95 1.99 -0.72
N VAL A 141 8.04 2.38 -1.40
CA VAL A 141 9.39 2.47 -0.83
C VAL A 141 9.47 3.42 0.38
N PRO A 142 9.02 4.68 0.31
CA PRO A 142 8.99 5.56 1.48
C PRO A 142 8.08 5.04 2.59
N LEU A 143 6.96 4.41 2.27
CA LEU A 143 6.07 3.82 3.29
C LEU A 143 6.77 2.70 4.07
N VAL A 144 7.43 1.79 3.36
CA VAL A 144 8.23 0.70 3.97
C VAL A 144 9.38 1.28 4.78
N ALA A 145 10.07 2.31 4.30
CA ALA A 145 11.15 2.96 5.05
C ALA A 145 10.64 3.59 6.35
N VAL A 146 9.48 4.26 6.33
CA VAL A 146 8.85 4.84 7.53
C VAL A 146 8.52 3.73 8.54
N VAL A 147 7.87 2.64 8.10
CA VAL A 147 7.54 1.50 8.98
C VAL A 147 8.80 0.86 9.55
N CYS A 148 9.82 0.67 8.71
CA CYS A 148 11.11 0.12 9.11
C CYS A 148 11.75 0.99 10.19
N TRP A 149 11.87 2.29 10.00
CA TRP A 149 12.45 3.19 11.00
C TRP A 149 11.59 3.31 12.27
N ALA A 150 10.26 3.24 12.13
CA ALA A 150 9.36 3.21 13.28
C ALA A 150 9.56 1.93 14.12
N SER A 151 9.80 0.76 13.50
CA SER A 151 10.05 -0.50 14.22
C SER A 151 11.35 -0.50 15.02
N ALA A 152 12.37 0.24 14.57
CA ALA A 152 13.62 0.43 15.32
C ALA A 152 13.48 1.29 16.58
N GLY A 153 12.35 1.97 16.74
CA GLY A 153 12.13 2.92 17.82
C GLY A 153 12.66 4.32 17.48
N ALA A 154 11.74 5.28 17.42
CA ALA A 154 12.07 6.68 17.21
C ALA A 154 12.88 7.25 18.39
N LYS A 155 13.79 8.19 18.11
CA LYS A 155 14.58 8.92 19.12
C LYS A 155 14.39 10.43 18.99
N GLY A 156 14.67 11.18 20.06
CA GLY A 156 14.69 12.64 20.07
C GLY A 156 13.36 13.30 19.73
N LEU A 157 13.40 14.33 18.87
CA LEU A 157 12.23 15.12 18.48
C LEU A 157 11.15 14.29 17.78
N ILE A 158 11.54 13.34 16.94
CA ILE A 158 10.61 12.47 16.19
C ILE A 158 9.78 11.65 17.17
N LYS A 159 10.43 11.05 18.18
CA LYS A 159 9.74 10.32 19.25
C LYS A 159 8.73 11.22 19.97
N ARG A 160 9.17 12.42 20.38
CA ARG A 160 8.33 13.37 21.12
C ARG A 160 7.10 13.81 20.32
N LEU A 161 7.24 14.01 19.02
CA LEU A 161 6.13 14.35 18.12
C LEU A 161 5.19 13.16 17.91
N ALA A 162 5.74 11.98 17.61
CA ALA A 162 4.95 10.78 17.35
C ALA A 162 4.19 10.27 18.60
N GLU A 163 4.78 10.41 19.79
CA GLU A 163 4.17 9.98 21.06
C GLU A 163 3.31 11.07 21.72
N ASN A 164 3.17 12.24 21.09
CA ASN A 164 2.26 13.28 21.55
C ASN A 164 0.83 12.71 21.69
N SER A 165 0.14 13.07 22.78
CA SER A 165 -1.22 12.59 23.06
C SER A 165 -2.21 12.92 21.95
N VAL A 166 -2.07 14.09 21.32
CA VAL A 166 -2.91 14.52 20.19
C VAL A 166 -2.66 13.66 18.96
N VAL A 167 -1.40 13.47 18.59
CA VAL A 167 -1.02 12.64 17.43
C VAL A 167 -1.47 11.19 17.62
N ARG A 168 -1.25 10.61 18.81
CA ARG A 168 -1.75 9.27 19.14
C ARG A 168 -3.28 9.19 19.17
N TYR A 169 -3.97 10.24 19.61
CA TYR A 169 -5.42 10.27 19.56
C TYR A 169 -5.94 10.28 18.12
N LEU A 170 -5.42 11.18 17.29
CA LEU A 170 -5.76 11.25 15.85
C LEU A 170 -5.45 9.94 15.14
N GLY A 171 -4.29 9.32 15.42
CA GLY A 171 -3.92 8.01 14.87
C GLY A 171 -4.85 6.87 15.29
N ARG A 172 -5.45 6.92 16.50
CA ARG A 172 -6.41 5.91 16.96
C ARG A 172 -7.76 6.01 16.28
N ILE A 173 -8.20 7.23 15.95
CA ILE A 173 -9.51 7.46 15.31
C ILE A 173 -9.43 7.59 13.79
N SER A 174 -8.23 7.63 13.21
CA SER A 174 -8.00 7.87 11.78
C SER A 174 -8.75 6.89 10.89
N TYR A 175 -8.78 5.61 11.27
CA TYR A 175 -9.50 4.58 10.55
C TYR A 175 -11.02 4.76 10.63
N GLY A 176 -11.55 5.13 11.79
CA GLY A 176 -12.97 5.47 11.93
C GLY A 176 -13.35 6.67 11.07
N ILE A 177 -12.55 7.74 11.11
CA ILE A 177 -12.72 8.91 10.23
C ILE A 177 -12.71 8.48 8.76
N TYR A 178 -11.75 7.64 8.37
CA TYR A 178 -11.67 7.09 7.02
C TYR A 178 -12.93 6.30 6.62
N LEU A 179 -13.57 5.56 7.52
CA LEU A 179 -14.82 4.87 7.18
C LEU A 179 -16.01 5.82 7.02
N TYR A 180 -16.12 6.84 7.88
CA TYR A 180 -17.31 7.69 7.94
C TYR A 180 -17.26 8.97 7.11
N HIS A 181 -16.09 9.40 6.62
CA HIS A 181 -15.97 10.71 5.96
C HIS A 181 -16.84 10.87 4.70
N PHE A 182 -16.86 9.90 3.78
CA PHE A 182 -17.70 9.97 2.58
C PHE A 182 -19.21 9.95 2.89
N PRO A 183 -19.72 9.00 3.71
CA PRO A 183 -21.13 9.03 4.12
C PRO A 183 -21.51 10.31 4.86
N ALA A 184 -20.64 10.84 5.73
CA ALA A 184 -20.89 12.09 6.43
C ALA A 184 -21.00 13.28 5.47
N LEU A 185 -20.12 13.36 4.47
CA LEU A 185 -20.20 14.38 3.43
C LEU A 185 -21.52 14.28 2.64
N ALA A 186 -21.97 13.08 2.33
CA ALA A 186 -23.21 12.85 1.59
C ALA A 186 -24.50 13.16 2.36
N VAL A 187 -24.44 13.33 3.67
CA VAL A 187 -25.58 13.81 4.48
C VAL A 187 -25.59 15.34 4.55
N VAL A 188 -24.43 15.97 4.44
CA VAL A 188 -24.27 17.43 4.51
C VAL A 188 -24.55 18.10 3.16
N PHE A 189 -24.23 17.43 2.06
CA PHE A 189 -24.44 17.89 0.69
C PHE A 189 -25.54 17.07 -0.01
#